data_AF-A0A530L852-F1
#
_entry.id   AF-A0A530L852-F1
#
_cell.length_a   1.000
_cell.length_b   1.000
_cell.length_c   1.000
_cell.angle_alpha   90.00
_cell.angle_beta   90.00
_cell.angle_gamma   90.00
#
_symmetry.space_group_name_H-M   'P 1'
#
loop_
_entity.id
_entity.type
_entity.pdbx_description
1 polymer ?
#
loop_
_entity_poly.entity_id
_entity_poly.type
_entity_poly.pdbx_seq_one_letter_code
_entity_poly.pdbx_strand_id
1 'polypeptide(L)'
;RGLAAGIRARGGALYAETIVDKVEETDGGVRVSTVSGFAVSARSAVVATNSPINDRVALHTKQAPYRTYAMAYEIARNVLPDALYWDTLDPYHYVRLQPGEGKTDFLIVGGEDHKTGQA
;
A
#
# COMPACT_ATOMS: atom_id res chain seq x y z
N ARG A 1 0.14 0.16 14.55
CA ARG A 1 -1.30 0.37 14.24
C ARG A 1 -1.71 1.85 14.40
N GLY A 2 -0.87 2.81 14.01
CA GLY A 2 -1.10 4.23 14.33
C GLY A 2 -2.30 4.84 13.59
N LEU A 3 -2.26 4.84 12.26
CA LEU A 3 -3.26 5.53 11.44
C LEU A 3 -4.70 5.00 11.64
N ALA A 4 -4.89 3.68 11.54
CA ALA A 4 -6.21 3.07 11.70
C ALA A 4 -6.83 3.32 13.09
N ALA A 5 -6.01 3.26 14.15
CA ALA A 5 -6.46 3.62 15.49
C ALA A 5 -6.82 5.12 15.59
N GLY A 6 -6.00 5.98 14.99
CA GLY A 6 -6.23 7.42 14.94
C GLY A 6 -7.51 7.82 14.20
N ILE A 7 -7.90 7.08 13.15
CA ILE A 7 -9.17 7.27 12.44
C ILE A 7 -10.35 6.91 13.35
N ARG A 8 -10.31 5.73 13.97
CA ARG A 8 -11.37 5.27 14.89
C ARG A 8 -11.54 6.19 16.10
N ALA A 9 -10.44 6.66 16.68
CA ALA A 9 -10.46 7.58 17.81
C ALA A 9 -11.15 8.93 17.48
N ARG A 10 -11.21 9.31 16.20
CA ARG A 10 -11.90 10.51 15.71
C ARG A 10 -13.31 10.21 15.18
N GLY A 11 -13.86 9.02 15.48
CA GLY A 11 -15.20 8.61 15.06
C GLY A 11 -15.29 8.09 13.62
N GLY A 12 -14.16 7.88 12.93
CA GLY A 12 -14.15 7.31 11.60
C GLY A 12 -14.48 5.81 11.61
N ALA A 13 -15.29 5.37 10.65
CA ALA A 13 -15.60 3.96 10.42
C ALA A 13 -14.61 3.34 9.42
N LEU A 14 -14.23 2.08 9.66
CA LEU A 14 -13.34 1.31 8.79
C LEU A 14 -14.03 0.00 8.42
N TYR A 15 -14.22 -0.22 7.13
CA TYR A 15 -14.85 -1.41 6.57
C TYR A 15 -13.80 -2.20 5.78
N ALA A 16 -13.26 -3.26 6.40
CA ALA A 16 -12.40 -4.21 5.71
C ALA A 16 -13.24 -5.15 4.84
N GLU A 17 -12.60 -5.86 3.91
CA GLU A 17 -13.27 -6.88 3.05
C GLU A 17 -14.48 -6.34 2.29
N THR A 18 -14.53 -5.02 2.08
CA THR A 18 -15.64 -4.32 1.44
C THR A 18 -15.14 -3.75 0.12
N ILE A 19 -15.33 -4.52 -0.96
CA ILE A 19 -14.84 -4.15 -2.29
C ILE A 19 -15.80 -3.11 -2.89
N VAL A 20 -15.26 -1.93 -3.20
CA VAL A 20 -15.95 -0.90 -3.98
C VAL A 20 -15.82 -1.25 -5.46
N ASP A 21 -16.94 -1.28 -6.17
CA ASP A 21 -16.98 -1.54 -7.62
C ASP A 21 -17.40 -0.32 -8.45
N LYS A 22 -18.06 0.66 -7.83
CA LYS A 22 -18.54 1.86 -8.51
C LYS A 22 -18.46 3.10 -7.63
N VAL A 23 -18.01 4.20 -8.23
CA VAL A 23 -17.97 5.54 -7.62
C VAL A 23 -18.67 6.48 -8.60
N GLU A 24 -19.75 7.14 -8.17
CA GLU A 24 -20.59 7.98 -9.02
C GLU A 24 -20.78 9.36 -8.40
N GLU A 25 -20.53 10.41 -9.17
CA GLU A 25 -20.95 11.76 -8.77
C GLU A 25 -22.48 11.87 -8.84
N THR A 26 -23.05 12.52 -7.83
CA THR A 26 -24.49 12.81 -7.73
C THR A 26 -24.69 14.30 -7.56
N ASP A 27 -25.93 14.77 -7.69
CA ASP A 27 -26.25 16.16 -7.35
C ASP A 27 -25.92 16.40 -5.86
N GLY A 28 -24.92 17.25 -5.60
CA GLY A 28 -24.43 17.57 -4.26
C GLY A 28 -23.50 16.57 -3.58
N GLY A 29 -22.97 15.55 -4.27
CA GLY A 29 -22.05 14.59 -3.63
C GLY A 29 -21.58 13.42 -4.49
N VAL A 30 -21.28 12.30 -3.83
CA VAL A 30 -20.78 11.06 -4.42
C VAL A 30 -21.49 9.88 -3.78
N ARG A 31 -21.86 8.89 -4.59
CA ARG A 31 -22.34 7.58 -4.16
C ARG A 31 -21.28 6.52 -4.48
N VAL A 32 -20.92 5.75 -3.47
CA VAL A 32 -19.95 4.65 -3.56
C VAL A 32 -20.69 3.33 -3.32
N SER A 33 -20.68 2.45 -4.31
CA SER A 33 -21.35 1.14 -4.25
C SER A 33 -20.32 0.03 -4.02
N THR A 34 -20.76 -1.03 -3.34
CA THR A 34 -19.95 -2.21 -3.05
C THR A 34 -20.46 -3.43 -3.80
N VAL A 35 -19.57 -4.37 -4.08
CA VAL A 35 -19.92 -5.66 -4.72
C VAL A 35 -20.97 -6.44 -3.91
N SER A 36 -20.98 -6.26 -2.59
CA SER A 36 -21.95 -6.86 -1.66
C SER A 36 -23.34 -6.20 -1.67
N GLY A 37 -23.58 -5.22 -2.54
CA GLY A 37 -24.88 -4.57 -2.72
C GLY A 37 -25.17 -3.42 -1.75
N PHE A 38 -24.20 -3.03 -0.92
CA PHE A 38 -24.32 -1.87 -0.04
C PHE A 38 -23.84 -0.59 -0.76
N ALA A 39 -24.23 0.57 -0.23
CA ALA A 39 -23.76 1.85 -0.74
C ALA A 39 -23.54 2.87 0.38
N VAL A 40 -22.58 3.77 0.17
CA VAL A 40 -22.28 4.90 1.04
C VAL A 40 -22.42 6.19 0.23
N SER A 41 -23.13 7.18 0.78
CA SER A 41 -23.23 8.52 0.22
C SER A 41 -22.37 9.50 1.02
N ALA A 42 -21.63 10.37 0.32
CA ALA A 42 -20.77 11.37 0.94
C ALA A 42 -20.74 12.65 0.09
N ARG A 43 -20.28 13.77 0.66
CA ARG A 43 -20.04 15.01 -0.11
C ARG A 43 -18.80 14.93 -1.00
N SER A 44 -17.85 14.10 -0.65
CA SER A 44 -16.58 13.93 -1.37
C SER A 44 -16.08 12.51 -1.19
N ALA A 45 -15.38 12.00 -2.20
CA ALA A 45 -14.71 10.71 -2.16
C ALA A 45 -13.23 10.88 -2.55
N VAL A 46 -12.33 10.16 -1.86
CA VAL A 46 -10.91 10.11 -2.19
C VAL A 46 -10.57 8.69 -2.62
N VAL A 47 -10.12 8.52 -3.86
CA VAL A 47 -9.71 7.22 -4.40
C VAL A 47 -8.24 6.99 -4.07
N ALA A 48 -7.97 6.19 -3.05
CA ALA A 48 -6.63 5.86 -2.56
C ALA A 48 -6.30 4.36 -2.72
N THR A 49 -6.62 3.79 -3.89
CA THR A 49 -6.62 2.34 -4.16
C THR A 49 -5.34 1.81 -4.83
N ASN A 50 -4.25 2.60 -4.86
CA ASN A 50 -3.00 2.36 -5.63
C ASN A 50 -3.19 2.39 -7.16
N SER A 51 -4.20 1.69 -7.69
CA SER A 51 -4.64 1.79 -9.08
C SER A 51 -6.08 2.32 -9.13
N PRO A 52 -6.40 3.31 -9.98
CA PRO A 52 -7.64 4.07 -9.91
C PRO A 52 -8.85 3.24 -10.34
N ILE A 53 -9.89 3.19 -9.51
CA ILE A 53 -11.12 2.42 -9.79
C ILE A 53 -12.22 3.25 -10.47
N ASN A 54 -12.09 4.58 -10.48
CA ASN A 54 -13.08 5.52 -11.02
C ASN A 54 -12.89 5.80 -12.53
N ASP A 55 -11.65 5.87 -13.02
CA ASP A 55 -11.31 6.13 -14.42
C ASP A 55 -10.61 4.93 -15.07
N ARG A 56 -11.37 3.84 -15.21
CA ARG A 56 -10.83 2.50 -15.55
C ARG A 56 -10.12 2.42 -16.90
N VAL A 57 -10.32 3.36 -17.82
CA VAL A 57 -9.72 3.29 -19.17
C VAL A 57 -8.55 4.27 -19.35
N ALA A 58 -8.67 5.50 -18.87
CA ALA A 58 -7.72 6.57 -19.16
C ALA A 58 -6.40 6.47 -18.38
N LEU A 59 -6.46 5.96 -17.14
CA LEU A 59 -5.31 5.90 -16.23
C LEU A 59 -4.70 4.50 -16.09
N HIS A 60 -5.51 3.44 -16.06
CA HIS A 60 -4.99 2.07 -15.94
C HIS A 60 -4.04 1.69 -17.08
N THR A 61 -4.33 2.12 -18.31
CA THR A 61 -3.51 1.81 -19.49
C THR A 61 -2.14 2.50 -19.48
N LYS A 62 -1.98 3.55 -18.66
CA LYS A 62 -0.71 4.26 -18.45
C LYS A 62 0.09 3.71 -17.27
N GLN A 63 -0.47 2.77 -16.50
CA GLN A 63 0.20 2.15 -15.36
C GLN A 63 0.83 0.82 -15.77
N ALA A 64 2.06 0.61 -15.31
CA ALA A 64 2.76 -0.65 -15.43
C ALA A 64 2.82 -1.31 -14.05
N PRO A 65 2.39 -2.58 -13.90
CA PRO A 65 2.59 -3.29 -12.65
C PRO A 65 4.07 -3.65 -12.50
N TYR A 66 4.68 -3.20 -11.41
CA TYR A 66 6.03 -3.60 -11.00
C TYR A 66 5.96 -4.52 -9.80
N ARG A 67 6.90 -5.45 -9.74
CA ARG A 67 7.11 -6.31 -8.57
C ARG A 67 8.53 -6.11 -8.07
N THR A 68 8.65 -6.00 -6.76
CA THR A 68 9.89 -6.00 -5.99
C THR A 68 9.85 -7.21 -5.07
N TYR A 69 11.02 -7.75 -4.72
CA TYR A 69 11.14 -8.85 -3.78
C TYR A 69 11.83 -8.38 -2.51
N ALA A 70 11.50 -9.00 -1.38
CA ALA A 70 12.18 -8.74 -0.12
C ALA A 70 12.31 -10.03 0.70
N MET A 71 13.45 -10.18 1.35
CA MET A 71 13.76 -11.24 2.30
C MET A 71 14.10 -10.61 3.66
N ALA A 72 13.76 -11.31 4.73
CA ALA A 72 14.08 -10.90 6.09
C ALA A 72 14.97 -11.95 6.75
N TYR A 73 16.02 -11.47 7.43
CA TYR A 73 16.95 -12.29 8.20
C TYR A 73 16.97 -11.81 9.64
N GLU A 74 16.98 -12.73 10.59
CA GLU A 74 17.16 -12.39 12.00
C GLU A 74 18.64 -12.15 12.30
N ILE A 75 18.94 -11.03 12.95
CA ILE A 75 20.28 -10.67 13.40
C ILE A 75 20.25 -10.29 14.88
N ALA A 76 21.39 -10.41 15.56
CA ALA A 76 21.52 -9.87 16.91
C ALA A 76 21.37 -8.34 16.89
N ARG A 77 20.71 -7.78 17.90
CA ARG A 77 20.48 -6.33 17.99
C ARG A 77 21.80 -5.57 18.08
N ASN A 78 21.83 -4.38 17.45
CA ASN A 78 22.96 -3.45 17.44
C ASN A 78 24.23 -3.97 16.75
N VAL A 79 24.16 -5.03 15.93
CA VAL A 79 25.32 -5.48 15.12
C VAL A 79 25.53 -4.63 13.87
N LEU A 80 24.51 -3.90 13.43
CA LEU A 80 24.58 -2.96 12.31
C LEU A 80 24.01 -1.59 12.74
N PRO A 81 24.49 -0.47 12.16
CA PRO A 81 23.87 0.84 12.34
C PRO A 81 22.43 0.87 11.80
N ASP A 82 21.55 1.61 12.46
CA ASP A 82 20.22 1.91 11.94
C ASP A 82 20.31 2.89 10.76
N ALA A 83 20.28 2.33 9.56
CA ALA A 83 20.41 3.06 8.31
C ALA A 83 19.68 2.33 7.18
N LEU A 84 19.34 3.11 6.15
CA LEU A 84 18.87 2.61 4.87
C LEU A 84 20.03 2.71 3.88
N TYR A 85 20.48 1.57 3.39
CA TYR A 85 21.49 1.49 2.33
C TYR A 85 20.81 1.08 1.02
N TRP A 86 21.35 1.55 -0.10
CA TRP A 86 21.05 1.01 -1.42
C TRP A 86 22.30 1.06 -2.30
N ASP A 87 22.41 0.11 -3.23
CA ASP A 87 23.45 0.13 -4.25
C ASP A 87 23.07 1.00 -5.46
N THR A 88 23.97 1.11 -6.43
CA THR A 88 23.73 1.86 -7.68
C THR A 88 23.45 0.94 -8.86
N LEU A 89 23.05 -0.32 -8.62
CA LEU A 89 22.76 -1.28 -9.67
C LEU A 89 21.35 -1.05 -10.25
N ASP A 90 21.07 -1.70 -11.38
CA ASP A 90 19.75 -1.74 -12.00
C ASP A 90 19.45 -3.20 -12.43
N PRO A 91 18.60 -3.93 -11.69
CA PRO A 91 17.83 -3.47 -10.53
C PRO A 91 18.71 -3.24 -9.29
N TYR A 92 18.33 -2.24 -8.48
CA TYR A 92 19.03 -1.93 -7.22
C TYR A 92 18.64 -2.89 -6.10
N HIS A 93 19.49 -2.99 -5.09
CA HIS A 93 19.14 -3.57 -3.79
C HIS A 93 19.11 -2.52 -2.71
N TYR A 94 18.20 -2.67 -1.75
CA TYR A 94 18.18 -1.90 -0.53
C TYR A 94 18.26 -2.81 0.70
N VAL A 95 18.85 -2.27 1.77
CA VAL A 95 19.00 -2.93 3.05
C VAL A 95 18.52 -1.97 4.15
N ARG A 96 17.63 -2.45 5.02
CA ARG A 96 17.16 -1.71 6.19
C ARG A 96 16.96 -2.62 7.39
N LEU A 97 17.00 -2.03 8.58
CA LEU A 97 16.66 -2.71 9.81
C LEU A 97 15.18 -2.51 10.17
N GLN A 98 14.57 -3.55 10.73
CA GLN A 98 13.29 -3.49 11.41
C GLN A 98 13.48 -4.04 12.82
N PRO A 99 13.28 -3.24 13.88
CA PRO A 99 13.43 -3.71 15.24
C PRO A 99 12.52 -4.90 15.54
N GLY A 100 13.10 -5.97 16.08
CA GLY A 100 12.40 -7.17 16.55
C GLY A 100 12.08 -7.11 18.05
N GLU A 101 11.65 -8.24 18.62
CA GLU A 101 11.46 -8.37 20.06
C GLU A 101 12.76 -8.74 20.78
N GLY A 102 12.92 -8.29 22.04
CA GLY A 102 14.04 -8.71 22.87
C GLY A 102 15.40 -8.24 22.35
N LYS A 103 16.23 -9.19 21.90
CA LYS A 103 17.63 -8.96 21.50
C LYS A 103 17.88 -9.13 20.00
N THR A 104 16.82 -9.14 19.19
CA THR A 104 16.93 -9.35 17.74
C THR A 104 16.45 -8.13 16.97
N ASP A 105 17.06 -7.93 15.81
CA ASP A 105 16.57 -7.06 14.75
C ASP A 105 16.37 -7.91 13.49
N PHE A 106 15.49 -7.46 12.59
CA PHE A 106 15.32 -8.06 11.28
C PHE A 106 16.06 -7.22 10.22
N LEU A 107 17.02 -7.83 9.54
CA LEU A 107 17.62 -7.28 8.34
C LEU A 107 16.71 -7.56 7.15
N ILE A 108 16.14 -6.51 6.56
CA ILE A 108 15.33 -6.62 5.35
C ILE A 108 16.21 -6.26 4.17
N VAL A 109 16.38 -7.20 3.26
CA VAL A 109 17.03 -6.99 1.96
C VAL A 109 15.95 -7.07 0.89
N GLY A 110 15.82 -6.04 0.07
CA GLY A 110 14.87 -6.04 -1.04
C GLY A 110 15.41 -5.37 -2.29
N GLY A 111 14.63 -5.41 -3.38
CA GLY A 111 15.05 -4.94 -4.70
C GLY A 111 14.53 -5.86 -5.79
N GLU A 112 15.33 -6.03 -6.85
CA GLU A 112 14.98 -6.87 -8.02
C GLU A 112 13.67 -6.40 -8.68
N ASP A 113 13.49 -5.09 -8.72
CA ASP A 113 12.34 -4.41 -9.27
C ASP A 113 12.25 -4.68 -10.77
N HIS A 114 11.13 -5.24 -11.21
CA HIS A 114 10.90 -5.48 -12.64
C HIS A 114 9.43 -5.29 -12.98
N LYS A 115 9.21 -4.87 -14.23
CA LYS A 115 7.89 -4.82 -14.81
C LYS A 115 7.36 -6.24 -14.99
N THR A 116 6.12 -6.46 -14.60
CA THR A 116 5.45 -7.76 -14.66
C THR A 116 4.40 -7.81 -15.77
N GLY A 117 4.01 -9.02 -16.18
CA GLY A 117 2.96 -9.20 -17.19
C GLY A 117 3.37 -8.85 -18.62
N GLN A 118 4.67 -8.80 -18.89
CA GLN A 118 5.23 -8.67 -20.24
C GLN A 118 6.19 -9.84 -20.46
N ALA A 119 6.05 -10.51 -21.61
CA ALA A 119 6.95 -11.56 -22.08
C ALA A 119 7.95 -10.97 -23.07
#